data_AF-A0A838UD10-F1
#
_entry.id   AF-A0A838UD10-F1
#
_cell.length_a   1.000
_cell.length_b   1.000
_cell.length_c   1.000
_cell.angle_alpha   90.00
_cell.angle_beta   90.00
_cell.angle_gamma   90.00
#
_symmetry.space_group_name_H-M   'P 1'
#
loop_
_entity.id
_entity.type
_entity.pdbx_description
1 polymer ?
#
loop_
_entity_poly.entity_id
_entity_poly.type
_entity_poly.pdbx_seq_one_letter_code
_entity_poly.pdbx_strand_id
1 'polypeptide(L)'
;VEGRGFQPEAYTGLGLLYKGRAESSDPDSDEQAANYAEATKNLRVALKQLGTAPDAPIIYQLLGLNLEKQKKYAEAIAIYQEFLRRFPDTPEAESVESFIVQLRKQMKGEQ
;
A
#
# COMPACT_ATOMS: atom_id res chain seq x y z
N VAL A 1 4.11 30.81 6.82
CA VAL A 1 4.28 29.71 5.85
C VAL A 1 4.52 28.44 6.64
N GLU A 2 3.49 27.62 6.86
CA GLU A 2 3.62 26.38 7.63
C GLU A 2 4.63 25.47 6.93
N GLY A 3 5.63 25.01 7.69
CA GLY A 3 6.76 24.25 7.19
C GLY A 3 6.27 23.00 6.47
N ARG A 4 6.33 23.03 5.14
CA ARG A 4 5.97 21.90 4.30
C ARG A 4 6.84 20.73 4.73
N GLY A 5 6.21 19.69 5.27
CA GLY A 5 6.85 18.40 5.48
C GLY A 5 7.47 17.88 4.17
N PHE A 6 8.15 16.74 4.24
CA PHE A 6 8.78 16.15 3.06
C PHE A 6 7.77 15.96 1.92
N GLN A 7 8.26 16.02 0.68
CA GLN A 7 7.48 15.82 -0.54
C GLN A 7 7.01 14.35 -0.65
N PRO A 8 5.94 14.04 -1.41
CA PRO A 8 5.39 12.69 -1.48
C PRO A 8 6.39 11.66 -2.00
N GLU A 9 7.34 12.06 -2.83
CA GLU A 9 8.41 11.21 -3.37
C GLU A 9 9.37 10.76 -2.27
N ALA A 10 9.66 11.62 -1.29
CA ALA A 10 10.51 11.24 -0.15
C ALA A 10 9.82 10.18 0.72
N TYR A 11 8.53 10.35 0.98
CA TYR A 11 7.74 9.34 1.69
C TYR A 11 7.58 8.05 0.88
N THR A 12 7.44 8.15 -0.43
CA THR A 12 7.41 6.98 -1.32
C THR A 12 8.73 6.22 -1.26
N GLY A 13 9.86 6.93 -1.34
CA GLY A 13 11.20 6.37 -1.22
C GLY A 13 11.44 5.68 0.12
N LEU A 14 11.03 6.31 1.23
CA LEU A 14 11.06 5.67 2.56
C LEU A 14 10.18 4.42 2.60
N GLY A 15 8.97 4.49 2.04
CA GLY A 15 8.06 3.36 1.91
C GLY A 15 8.72 2.16 1.24
N LEU A 16 9.35 2.38 0.09
CA LEU A 16 10.07 1.35 -0.67
C LEU A 16 11.31 0.84 0.08
N LEU A 17 12.07 1.71 0.73
CA LEU A 17 13.25 1.33 1.52
C LEU A 17 12.86 0.39 2.66
N TYR A 18 11.84 0.75 3.44
CA TYR A 18 11.37 -0.09 4.53
C TYR A 18 10.76 -1.40 4.04
N LYS A 19 10.01 -1.38 2.94
CA LYS A 19 9.52 -2.61 2.31
C LYS A 19 10.68 -3.53 1.91
N GLY A 20 11.72 -3.00 1.26
CA GLY A 20 12.90 -3.77 0.87
C GLY A 20 13.63 -4.35 2.08
N ARG A 21 13.75 -3.60 3.18
CA ARG A 21 14.29 -4.12 4.45
C ARG A 21 13.46 -5.28 4.96
N ALA A 22 12.13 -5.12 5.02
CA ALA A 22 11.23 -6.18 5.47
C ALA A 22 11.38 -7.47 4.63
N GLU A 23 11.51 -7.32 3.31
CA GLU A 23 11.70 -8.44 2.38
C GLU A 23 13.08 -9.11 2.52
N SER A 24 14.07 -8.40 3.07
CA SER A 24 15.41 -8.94 3.36
C SER A 24 15.61 -9.47 4.79
N SER A 25 14.69 -9.15 5.71
CA SER A 25 14.70 -9.62 7.10
C SER A 25 14.28 -11.08 7.21
N ASP A 26 14.60 -11.70 8.35
CA ASP A 26 14.12 -13.05 8.67
C ASP A 26 12.59 -13.13 8.60
N PRO A 27 12.01 -14.13 7.91
CA PRO A 27 10.57 -14.31 7.82
C PRO A 27 9.91 -14.41 9.19
N ASP A 28 8.74 -13.78 9.34
CA ASP A 28 7.93 -13.77 10.56
C ASP A 28 8.64 -13.16 11.80
N SER A 29 9.74 -12.43 11.60
CA SER A 29 10.44 -11.70 12.66
C SER A 29 9.75 -10.37 13.03
N ASP A 30 10.00 -9.91 14.26
CA ASP A 30 9.54 -8.59 14.72
C ASP A 30 10.10 -7.44 13.85
N GLU A 31 11.34 -7.60 13.35
CA GLU A 31 11.96 -6.62 12.46
C GLU A 31 11.24 -6.54 11.11
N GLN A 32 10.91 -7.70 10.52
CA GLN A 32 10.14 -7.74 9.28
C GLN A 32 8.77 -7.05 9.46
N ALA A 33 8.06 -7.37 10.54
CA ALA A 33 6.78 -6.76 10.86
C ALA A 33 6.89 -5.23 11.05
N ALA A 34 7.91 -4.77 11.79
CA ALA A 34 8.16 -3.34 12.01
C ALA A 34 8.49 -2.60 10.72
N ASN A 35 9.31 -3.19 9.85
CA ASN A 35 9.68 -2.60 8.57
C ASN A 35 8.46 -2.51 7.62
N TYR A 36 7.61 -3.54 7.54
CA TYR A 36 6.37 -3.44 6.77
C TYR A 36 5.40 -2.38 7.34
N ALA A 37 5.36 -2.21 8.67
CA ALA A 37 4.56 -1.17 9.30
C ALA A 37 5.05 0.25 8.95
N GLU A 38 6.36 0.50 9.00
CA GLU A 38 6.93 1.78 8.59
C GLU A 38 6.75 2.03 7.08
N ALA A 39 6.86 1.00 6.25
CA ALA A 39 6.55 1.11 4.82
C ALA A 39 5.11 1.59 4.60
N THR A 40 4.14 0.95 5.27
CA THR A 40 2.71 1.31 5.21
C THR A 40 2.48 2.77 5.61
N LYS A 41 3.09 3.20 6.72
CA LYS A 41 2.95 4.55 7.27
C LYS A 41 3.45 5.59 6.28
N ASN A 42 4.64 5.40 5.72
CA ASN A 42 5.22 6.34 4.76
C ASN A 42 4.41 6.40 3.46
N LEU A 43 3.99 5.25 2.92
CA LEU A 43 3.13 5.19 1.74
C LEU A 43 1.77 5.88 1.96
N ARG A 44 1.17 5.76 3.15
CA ARG A 44 -0.07 6.49 3.51
C ARG A 44 0.13 8.00 3.53
N VAL A 45 1.27 8.49 4.00
CA VAL A 45 1.58 9.93 3.98
C VAL A 45 1.77 10.41 2.54
N ALA A 46 2.52 9.68 1.71
CA ALA A 46 2.69 10.01 0.29
C ALA A 46 1.34 10.07 -0.43
N LEU A 47 0.49 9.07 -0.21
CA LEU A 47 -0.84 9.00 -0.82
C LEU A 47 -1.72 10.19 -0.43
N LYS A 48 -1.71 10.55 0.86
CA LYS A 48 -2.46 11.71 1.36
C LYS A 48 -1.99 13.02 0.72
N GLN A 49 -0.69 13.18 0.48
CA GLN A 49 -0.13 14.37 -0.16
C GLN A 49 -0.45 14.43 -1.66
N LEU A 50 -0.41 13.29 -2.36
CA LEU A 50 -0.73 13.21 -3.79
C LEU A 50 -2.23 13.43 -4.08
N GLY A 51 -3.11 12.96 -3.20
CA GLY A 51 -4.56 13.04 -3.42
C GLY A 51 -4.97 12.32 -4.71
N THR A 52 -5.46 13.06 -5.71
CA THR A 52 -5.85 12.53 -7.02
C THR A 52 -4.82 12.82 -8.13
N ALA A 53 -3.58 13.13 -7.75
CA ALA A 53 -2.51 13.35 -8.73
C ALA A 53 -2.29 12.09 -9.61
N PRO A 54 -1.78 12.24 -10.85
CA PRO A 54 -1.51 11.12 -11.75
C PRO A 54 -0.57 10.05 -11.20
N ASP A 55 0.24 10.39 -10.19
CA ASP A 55 1.17 9.47 -9.54
C ASP A 55 0.57 8.75 -8.31
N ALA A 56 -0.63 9.13 -7.86
CA ALA A 56 -1.31 8.44 -6.76
C ALA A 56 -1.62 6.95 -7.06
N PRO A 57 -2.02 6.55 -8.29
CA PRO A 57 -2.23 5.15 -8.68
C PRO A 57 -1.14 4.18 -8.25
N ILE A 58 0.14 4.53 -8.45
CA ILE A 58 1.25 3.64 -8.08
C ILE A 58 1.35 3.49 -6.55
N ILE A 59 1.03 4.54 -5.78
CA ILE A 59 1.07 4.49 -4.32
C ILE A 59 -0.06 3.63 -3.75
N TYR A 60 -1.26 3.66 -4.33
CA TYR A 60 -2.34 2.73 -3.97
C TYR A 60 -1.91 1.27 -4.14
N GLN A 61 -1.26 0.94 -5.25
CA GLN A 61 -0.76 -0.42 -5.51
C GLN A 61 0.33 -0.84 -4.52
N LEU A 62 1.33 0.03 -4.29
CA LEU A 62 2.39 -0.24 -3.32
C LEU A 62 1.83 -0.45 -1.92
N LEU A 63 0.88 0.38 -1.50
CA LEU A 63 0.25 0.28 -0.19
C LEU A 63 -0.58 -1.01 -0.06
N GLY A 64 -1.34 -1.37 -1.08
CA GLY A 64 -2.13 -2.61 -1.12
C GLY A 64 -1.24 -3.85 -0.98
N LEU A 65 -0.21 -3.97 -1.83
CA LEU A 65 0.74 -5.09 -1.79
C LEU A 65 1.45 -5.19 -0.44
N ASN A 66 1.81 -4.05 0.15
CA ASN A 66 2.46 -4.01 1.46
C ASN A 66 1.53 -4.47 2.59
N LEU A 67 0.23 -4.20 2.49
CA LEU A 67 -0.79 -4.69 3.43
C LEU A 67 -1.07 -6.18 3.25
N GLU A 68 -1.03 -6.68 2.01
CA GLU A 68 -1.12 -8.12 1.73
C GLU A 68 0.03 -8.90 2.36
N LYS A 69 1.27 -8.39 2.28
CA LYS A 69 2.44 -9.00 2.95
C LYS A 69 2.27 -9.09 4.47
N GLN A 70 1.55 -8.15 5.06
CA GLN A 70 1.20 -8.16 6.48
C GLN A 70 -0.03 -9.02 6.80
N LYS A 71 -0.60 -9.73 5.82
CA LYS A 71 -1.87 -10.48 5.94
C LYS A 71 -3.06 -9.61 6.36
N LYS A 72 -2.96 -8.29 6.21
CA LYS A 72 -4.00 -7.31 6.54
C LYS A 72 -4.97 -7.16 5.36
N TYR A 73 -5.59 -8.27 4.96
CA TYR A 73 -6.37 -8.34 3.72
C TYR A 73 -7.57 -7.39 3.72
N ALA A 74 -8.22 -7.19 4.87
CA ALA A 74 -9.32 -6.24 5.00
C ALA A 74 -8.87 -4.79 4.68
N GLU A 75 -7.70 -4.39 5.17
CA GLU A 75 -7.14 -3.06 4.89
C GLU A 75 -6.68 -2.96 3.43
N ALA A 76 -6.04 -3.99 2.88
CA ALA A 76 -5.64 -4.01 1.47
C ALA A 76 -6.85 -3.84 0.54
N ILE A 77 -7.94 -4.58 0.79
CA ILE A 77 -9.19 -4.44 0.03
C ILE A 77 -9.75 -3.03 0.14
N ALA A 78 -9.72 -2.40 1.33
CA ALA A 78 -10.22 -1.04 1.48
C ALA A 78 -9.42 -0.02 0.64
N ILE A 79 -8.10 -0.16 0.59
CA ILE A 79 -7.21 0.67 -0.24
C ILE A 79 -7.50 0.46 -1.73
N TYR A 80 -7.62 -0.79 -2.18
CA TYR A 80 -7.95 -1.11 -3.56
C TYR A 80 -9.35 -0.64 -3.98
N GLN A 81 -10.34 -0.72 -3.10
CA GLN A 81 -11.66 -0.16 -3.36
C GLN A 81 -11.63 1.36 -3.47
N GLU A 82 -10.79 2.03 -2.68
CA GLU A 82 -10.60 3.46 -2.80
C GLU A 82 -9.92 3.83 -4.13
N PHE A 83 -8.90 3.07 -4.54
CA PHE A 83 -8.28 3.21 -5.85
C PHE A 83 -9.32 3.16 -6.97
N LEU A 84 -10.17 2.13 -7.01
CA LEU A 84 -11.19 1.98 -8.06
C LEU A 84 -12.23 3.11 -8.05
N ARG A 85 -12.53 3.70 -6.89
CA ARG A 85 -13.42 4.88 -6.80
C ARG A 85 -12.77 6.16 -7.35
N ARG A 86 -11.45 6.30 -7.22
CA ARG A 86 -10.69 7.50 -7.59
C ARG A 86 -10.19 7.44 -9.03
N PHE A 87 -9.86 6.25 -9.51
CA PHE A 87 -9.19 5.96 -10.76
C PHE A 87 -9.87 4.80 -11.51
N PRO A 88 -11.18 4.91 -11.83
CA PRO A 88 -11.92 3.80 -12.44
C PRO A 88 -11.45 3.47 -13.87
N ASP A 89 -10.90 4.45 -14.59
CA ASP A 89 -10.59 4.34 -16.02
C ASP A 89 -9.10 4.12 -16.31
N THR A 90 -8.31 3.66 -15.32
CA THR A 90 -6.88 3.39 -15.54
C THR A 90 -6.65 1.93 -15.95
N PRO A 91 -5.56 1.62 -16.68
CA PRO A 91 -5.25 0.25 -17.11
C PRO A 91 -5.13 -0.74 -15.95
N GLU A 92 -4.82 -0.26 -14.74
CA GLU A 92 -4.65 -1.10 -13.55
C GLU A 92 -5.97 -1.46 -12.86
N ALA A 93 -7.10 -0.83 -13.22
CA ALA A 93 -8.40 -1.07 -12.59
C ALA A 93 -8.81 -2.55 -12.60
N GLU A 94 -8.71 -3.22 -13.75
CA GLU A 94 -9.05 -4.65 -13.87
C GLU A 94 -8.15 -5.55 -13.00
N SER A 95 -6.87 -5.18 -12.88
CA SER A 95 -5.91 -5.91 -12.04
C SER A 95 -6.23 -5.72 -10.56
N VAL A 96 -6.55 -4.48 -10.15
CA VAL A 96 -6.93 -4.16 -8.77
C VAL A 96 -8.25 -4.83 -8.38
N GLU A 97 -9.24 -4.92 -9.27
CA GLU A 97 -10.45 -5.70 -9.05
C GLU A 97 -10.13 -7.18 -8.81
N SER A 98 -9.23 -7.74 -9.61
CA SER A 98 -8.78 -9.12 -9.47
C SER A 98 -8.12 -9.37 -8.10
N PHE A 99 -7.29 -8.43 -7.61
CA PHE A 99 -6.71 -8.51 -6.26
C PHE A 99 -7.79 -8.54 -5.18
N ILE A 100 -8.80 -7.66 -5.25
CA ILE A 100 -9.91 -7.64 -4.29
C ILE A 100 -10.62 -9.01 -4.25
N VAL A 101 -10.90 -9.60 -5.41
CA VAL A 101 -11.58 -10.91 -5.50
C VAL A 101 -10.73 -12.01 -4.87
N GLN A 102 -9.43 -12.04 -5.13
CA GLN A 102 -8.51 -13.04 -4.58
C GLN A 102 -8.41 -12.91 -3.06
N LEU A 103 -8.19 -11.70 -2.54
CA LEU A 103 -8.08 -11.46 -1.10
C LEU A 103 -9.36 -11.82 -0.34
N ARG A 104 -10.54 -11.54 -0.91
CA ARG A 104 -11.82 -11.96 -0.32
C ARG A 104 -11.97 -13.48 -0.24
N LYS A 105 -11.42 -14.23 -1.20
CA LYS A 105 -11.41 -15.71 -1.13
C LYS A 105 -10.49 -16.18 -0.02
N GLN A 106 -9.29 -15.60 0.08
CA GLN A 106 -8.32 -15.96 1.11
C GLN A 106 -8.85 -15.72 2.52
N MET A 107 -9.49 -14.56 2.77
CA MET A 107 -10.14 -14.26 4.05
C MET A 107 -11.24 -15.24 4.45
N LYS A 108 -11.90 -15.90 3.48
CA LYS A 108 -12.92 -16.91 3.75
C LYS A 108 -12.34 -18.30 4.00
N GLY A 109 -11.15 -18.59 3.48
CA GLY A 109 -10.44 -19.84 3.69
C GLY A 109 -9.66 -19.89 5.01
N GLU A 110 -9.44 -18.74 5.64
CA GLU A 110 -8.81 -18.61 6.97
C GLU A 110 -9.82 -18.66 8.14
N GLN A 111 -11.13 -18.80 7.85
CA GLN A 111 -12.22 -18.95 8.84
C GLN A 111 -12.62 -20.42 8.98
#